data_AF-A0A7S4AN37-F1
#
_entry.id   AF-A0A7S4AN37-F1
#
_cell.length_a   1.000
_cell.length_b   1.000
_cell.length_c   1.000
_cell.angle_alpha   90.00
_cell.angle_beta   90.00
_cell.angle_gamma   90.00
#
_symmetry.space_group_name_H-M   'P 1'
#
loop_
_entity.id
_entity.type
_entity.pdbx_description
1 polymer ?
#
loop_
_entity_poly.entity_id
_entity_poly.type
_entity_poly.pdbx_seq_one_letter_code
_entity_poly.pdbx_strand_id
1 'polypeptide(L)'
;IRSDGALEWLAFALTNNKVSFYNDLNDWCRSNSIKMHEIGHNMNLGHSGEGKVIDDSTGLMGLSFREVGTAEGFARMCFNAAKNYQLGWYENQQLSVNPLTDIVAAREYSLVGVNRYTLGGDTSKLVVLRLLCPDLSFDGPNDYH
;
A
#
# COMPACT_ATOMS: atom_id res chain seq x y z
N ILE A 1 -20.02 -21.83 -10.32
CA ILE A 1 -18.97 -22.73 -9.80
C ILE A 1 -19.27 -22.93 -8.32
N ARG A 2 -19.69 -24.12 -7.90
CA ARG A 2 -19.77 -24.50 -6.49
C ARG A 2 -18.45 -25.19 -6.14
N SER A 3 -17.79 -24.73 -5.10
CA SER A 3 -16.69 -25.45 -4.47
C SER A 3 -17.09 -25.70 -3.03
N ASP A 4 -17.45 -26.93 -2.77
CA ASP A 4 -17.64 -27.46 -1.43
C ASP A 4 -16.25 -27.46 -0.75
N GLY A 5 -16.07 -26.67 0.33
CA GLY A 5 -14.81 -26.59 1.07
C GLY A 5 -14.11 -25.22 1.13
N ALA A 6 -14.83 -24.09 1.03
CA ALA A 6 -14.25 -22.80 1.36
C ALA A 6 -13.94 -22.73 2.86
N LEU A 7 -12.68 -23.06 3.20
CA LEU A 7 -11.95 -22.48 4.31
C LEU A 7 -12.30 -20.97 4.41
N GLU A 8 -12.40 -20.45 5.63
CA GLU A 8 -12.79 -19.06 5.92
C GLU A 8 -12.06 -18.04 5.00
N TRP A 9 -12.73 -17.56 3.95
CA TRP A 9 -12.21 -16.49 3.10
C TRP A 9 -12.70 -15.15 3.63
N LEU A 10 -11.84 -14.15 3.72
CA LEU A 10 -12.16 -12.87 4.36
C LEU A 10 -12.79 -11.89 3.37
N ALA A 11 -12.10 -11.65 2.26
CA ALA A 11 -12.49 -10.87 1.11
C ALA A 11 -11.62 -11.25 -0.10
N PHE A 12 -12.00 -10.83 -1.30
CA PHE A 12 -11.12 -10.90 -2.48
C PHE A 12 -11.52 -9.87 -3.55
N ALA A 13 -10.55 -9.43 -4.34
CA ALA A 13 -10.75 -8.54 -5.47
C ALA A 13 -9.87 -8.96 -6.65
N LEU A 14 -10.30 -8.57 -7.85
CA LEU A 14 -9.49 -8.73 -9.05
C LEU A 14 -8.59 -7.48 -9.21
N THR A 15 -7.29 -7.69 -9.33
CA THR A 15 -6.33 -6.60 -9.52
C THR A 15 -6.62 -5.84 -10.82
N ASN A 16 -6.58 -4.50 -10.75
CA ASN A 16 -6.93 -3.59 -11.86
C ASN A 16 -8.34 -3.84 -12.41
N ASN A 17 -9.28 -4.16 -11.53
CA ASN A 17 -10.69 -4.34 -11.85
C ASN A 17 -11.57 -3.42 -11.01
N LYS A 18 -12.88 -3.52 -11.15
CA LYS A 18 -13.87 -2.73 -10.41
C LYS A 18 -14.71 -3.60 -9.47
N VAL A 19 -14.27 -4.82 -9.20
CA VAL A 19 -15.06 -5.83 -8.49
C VAL A 19 -14.27 -6.35 -7.30
N SER A 20 -14.89 -6.21 -6.12
CA SER A 20 -14.42 -6.73 -4.85
C SER A 20 -15.58 -7.46 -4.17
N PHE A 21 -15.26 -8.52 -3.44
CA PHE A 21 -16.20 -9.36 -2.73
C PHE A 21 -15.79 -9.44 -1.27
N TYR A 22 -16.76 -9.32 -0.38
CA TYR A 22 -16.54 -9.31 1.07
C TYR A 22 -17.34 -10.43 1.70
N ASN A 23 -16.71 -11.19 2.58
CA ASN A 23 -17.43 -12.19 3.35
C ASN A 23 -18.11 -11.52 4.56
N ASP A 24 -19.38 -11.84 4.78
CA ASP A 24 -20.13 -11.34 5.94
C ASP A 24 -19.96 -12.25 7.17
N LEU A 25 -19.49 -13.49 6.96
CA LEU A 25 -19.10 -14.38 8.05
C LEU A 25 -18.02 -13.69 8.90
N ASN A 26 -18.19 -13.65 10.23
CA ASN A 26 -17.29 -12.96 11.15
C ASN A 26 -17.17 -11.43 10.95
N ASP A 27 -18.14 -10.79 10.29
CA ASP A 27 -18.29 -9.33 10.17
C ASP A 27 -17.15 -8.61 9.41
N TRP A 28 -16.50 -9.30 8.46
CA TRP A 28 -15.49 -8.69 7.59
C TRP A 28 -16.08 -7.68 6.62
N CYS A 29 -17.34 -7.85 6.22
CA CYS A 29 -18.09 -6.87 5.45
C CYS A 29 -18.19 -5.49 6.15
N ARG A 30 -17.96 -5.39 7.46
CA ARG A 30 -17.93 -4.10 8.18
C ARG A 30 -16.52 -3.59 8.46
N SER A 31 -15.47 -4.35 8.16
CA SER A 31 -14.08 -3.89 8.31
C SER A 31 -13.73 -2.83 7.26
N ASN A 32 -13.14 -1.72 7.71
CA ASN A 32 -12.68 -0.65 6.81
C ASN A 32 -11.31 -0.98 6.23
N SER A 33 -10.43 -1.58 7.02
CA SER A 33 -9.13 -2.08 6.59
C SER A 33 -9.27 -3.02 5.41
N ILE A 34 -10.15 -4.03 5.49
CA ILE A 34 -10.31 -4.99 4.38
C ILE A 34 -10.98 -4.35 3.16
N LYS A 35 -11.95 -3.45 3.35
CA LYS A 35 -12.53 -2.68 2.23
C LYS A 35 -11.48 -1.87 1.49
N MET A 36 -10.63 -1.17 2.22
CA MET A 36 -9.59 -0.36 1.61
C MET A 36 -8.49 -1.21 0.97
N HIS A 37 -8.20 -2.39 1.52
CA HIS A 37 -7.30 -3.40 0.92
C HIS A 37 -7.83 -3.85 -0.44
N GLU A 38 -9.09 -4.29 -0.52
CA GLU A 38 -9.70 -4.73 -1.77
C GLU A 38 -9.89 -3.58 -2.78
N ILE A 39 -10.15 -2.36 -2.31
CA ILE A 39 -10.13 -1.15 -3.16
C ILE A 39 -8.72 -0.90 -3.70
N GLY A 40 -7.68 -1.17 -2.92
CA GLY A 40 -6.30 -1.11 -3.38
C GLY A 40 -6.04 -2.03 -4.58
N HIS A 41 -6.52 -3.27 -4.54
CA HIS A 41 -6.47 -4.17 -5.70
C HIS A 41 -7.20 -3.60 -6.93
N ASN A 42 -8.37 -2.99 -6.75
CA ASN A 42 -9.06 -2.30 -7.85
C ASN A 42 -8.22 -1.18 -8.47
N MET A 43 -7.35 -0.52 -7.68
CA MET A 43 -6.40 0.49 -8.13
C MET A 43 -5.06 -0.08 -8.62
N ASN A 44 -5.02 -1.38 -8.96
CA ASN A 44 -3.84 -2.09 -9.43
C ASN A 44 -2.70 -2.23 -8.40
N LEU A 45 -2.99 -2.13 -7.10
CA LEU A 45 -2.02 -2.40 -6.04
C LEU A 45 -2.02 -3.90 -5.72
N GLY A 46 -0.86 -4.54 -5.64
CA GLY A 46 -0.78 -5.87 -5.04
C GLY A 46 -0.50 -5.81 -3.55
N HIS A 47 -0.31 -6.99 -2.96
CA HIS A 47 -0.07 -7.11 -1.54
C HIS A 47 1.24 -6.41 -1.10
N SER A 48 1.42 -6.27 0.21
CA SER A 48 2.70 -5.90 0.80
C SER A 48 3.14 -7.02 1.73
N GLY A 49 4.32 -7.59 1.47
CA GLY A 49 4.92 -8.59 2.37
C GLY A 49 4.39 -10.03 2.22
N GLU A 50 3.75 -10.36 1.10
CA GLU A 50 3.20 -11.70 0.85
C GLU A 50 4.26 -12.81 1.01
N GLY A 51 3.91 -13.87 1.73
CA GLY A 51 4.78 -15.04 1.95
C GLY A 51 5.75 -14.94 3.13
N LYS A 52 5.59 -13.95 4.03
CA LYS A 52 6.31 -13.87 5.31
C LYS A 52 5.42 -14.34 6.48
N VAL A 53 6.05 -14.75 7.58
CA VAL A 53 5.35 -15.16 8.82
C VAL A 53 4.57 -14.00 9.46
N ILE A 54 4.92 -12.76 9.09
CA ILE A 54 4.25 -11.52 9.49
C ILE A 54 4.06 -10.69 8.22
N ASP A 55 2.81 -10.44 7.84
CA ASP A 55 2.47 -9.55 6.73
C ASP A 55 2.90 -8.11 7.03
N ASP A 56 3.14 -7.30 5.99
CA ASP A 56 3.52 -5.89 6.16
C ASP A 56 2.46 -5.13 6.95
N SER A 57 2.85 -4.46 8.04
CA SER A 57 1.93 -3.63 8.83
C SER A 57 2.13 -2.13 8.59
N THR A 58 2.90 -1.74 7.57
CA THR A 58 3.18 -0.33 7.25
C THR A 58 2.12 0.32 6.35
N GLY A 59 1.24 -0.47 5.74
CA GLY A 59 0.17 0.06 4.90
C GLY A 59 -0.98 -0.93 4.67
N LEU A 60 -2.09 -0.40 4.15
CA LEU A 60 -3.35 -1.15 3.95
C LEU A 60 -3.25 -2.35 3.01
N MET A 61 -2.22 -2.45 2.18
CA MET A 61 -2.02 -3.60 1.29
C MET A 61 -1.29 -4.78 1.93
N GLY A 62 -0.89 -4.69 3.20
CA GLY A 62 -0.38 -5.83 3.95
C GLY A 62 -1.45 -6.40 4.88
N LEU A 63 -1.16 -6.47 6.17
CA LEU A 63 -2.03 -7.10 7.17
C LEU A 63 -3.39 -6.38 7.29
N SER A 64 -4.48 -7.08 6.96
CA SER A 64 -5.84 -6.64 7.23
C SER A 64 -6.30 -7.05 8.63
N PHE A 65 -7.12 -6.21 9.28
CA PHE A 65 -7.61 -6.47 10.64
C PHE A 65 -9.08 -6.05 10.81
N ARG A 66 -9.79 -6.71 11.73
CA ARG A 66 -11.20 -6.45 12.01
C ARG A 66 -11.37 -5.32 13.03
N GLU A 67 -12.15 -4.29 12.71
CA GLU A 67 -12.37 -3.11 13.58
C GLU A 67 -13.75 -3.06 14.26
N VAL A 68 -14.62 -4.02 13.97
CA VAL A 68 -16.02 -4.00 14.41
C VAL A 68 -16.13 -3.98 15.94
N GLY A 69 -16.87 -3.01 16.47
CA GLY A 69 -17.19 -2.93 17.91
C GLY A 69 -16.15 -2.18 18.73
N THR A 70 -15.10 -1.63 18.10
CA THR A 70 -14.14 -0.75 18.75
C THR A 70 -14.52 0.71 18.52
N ALA A 71 -14.52 1.53 19.57
CA ALA A 71 -14.76 2.98 19.46
C ALA A 71 -13.65 3.70 18.66
N GLU A 72 -12.57 3.01 18.33
CA GLU A 72 -11.42 3.51 17.58
C GLU A 72 -11.52 3.21 16.06
N GLY A 73 -12.72 2.84 15.59
CA GLY A 73 -13.06 2.24 14.28
C GLY A 73 -12.80 3.03 13.00
N PHE A 74 -11.70 3.78 12.90
CA PHE A 74 -11.22 4.30 11.62
C PHE A 74 -9.81 3.75 11.39
N ALA A 75 -9.62 3.02 10.29
CA ALA A 75 -8.33 2.50 9.85
C ALA A 75 -7.29 3.65 9.87
N ARG A 76 -6.45 3.68 10.92
CA ARG A 76 -5.41 4.70 11.14
C ARG A 76 -4.20 4.53 10.21
N MET A 77 -4.39 3.80 9.11
CA MET A 77 -3.33 3.38 8.22
C MET A 77 -3.62 3.88 6.82
N CYS A 78 -2.62 4.46 6.19
CA CYS A 78 -2.67 4.84 4.79
C CYS A 78 -2.09 3.70 3.94
N PHE A 79 -2.12 3.84 2.62
CA PHE A 79 -1.19 3.10 1.79
C PHE A 79 0.25 3.48 2.16
N ASN A 80 1.18 2.53 2.09
CA ASN A 80 2.59 2.78 2.42
C ASN A 80 3.28 3.62 1.31
N ALA A 81 4.53 4.05 1.53
CA ALA A 81 5.25 4.91 0.59
C ALA A 81 5.37 4.32 -0.83
N ALA A 82 5.54 2.99 -0.94
CA ALA A 82 5.66 2.30 -2.22
C ALA A 82 4.34 2.36 -3.01
N LYS A 83 3.21 2.07 -2.36
CA LYS A 83 1.89 2.19 -2.98
C LYS A 83 1.54 3.65 -3.33
N ASN A 84 1.89 4.62 -2.48
CA ASN A 84 1.69 6.04 -2.80
C ASN A 84 2.48 6.51 -4.03
N TYR A 85 3.71 5.99 -4.22
CA TYR A 85 4.49 6.22 -5.44
C TYR A 85 3.76 5.66 -6.67
N GLN A 86 3.32 4.40 -6.59
CA GLN A 86 2.58 3.74 -7.67
C GLN A 86 1.30 4.49 -8.06
N LEU A 87 0.59 5.06 -7.07
CA LEU A 87 -0.63 5.83 -7.27
C LEU A 87 -0.40 7.26 -7.78
N GLY A 88 0.83 7.78 -7.71
CA GLY A 88 1.13 9.17 -8.06
C GLY A 88 0.58 10.20 -7.06
N TRP A 89 0.24 9.80 -5.83
CA TRP A 89 -0.56 10.67 -4.93
C TRP A 89 0.16 11.87 -4.34
N TYR A 90 1.48 12.00 -4.50
CA TYR A 90 2.25 13.13 -3.96
C TYR A 90 3.33 13.63 -4.92
N GLU A 91 3.11 13.60 -6.24
CA GLU A 91 4.14 13.81 -7.29
C GLU A 91 5.13 14.95 -7.04
N ASN A 92 4.68 16.09 -6.51
CA ASN A 92 5.52 17.25 -6.21
C ASN A 92 6.39 17.13 -4.93
N GLN A 93 6.21 16.06 -4.14
CA GLN A 93 6.94 15.77 -2.91
C GLN A 93 7.44 14.31 -2.91
N GLN A 94 7.83 13.79 -4.08
CA GLN A 94 8.49 12.50 -4.22
C GLN A 94 9.88 12.69 -4.81
N LEU A 95 10.82 11.83 -4.41
CA LEU A 95 12.15 11.78 -5.01
C LEU A 95 12.59 10.34 -5.25
N SER A 96 13.17 10.08 -6.43
CA SER A 96 13.84 8.81 -6.75
C SER A 96 15.35 9.03 -6.82
N VAL A 97 16.10 8.16 -6.16
CA VAL A 97 17.55 8.28 -6.02
C VAL A 97 18.18 6.93 -6.33
N ASN A 98 19.17 6.90 -7.22
CA ASN A 98 20.00 5.70 -7.41
C ASN A 98 21.30 5.87 -6.61
N PRO A 99 21.41 5.28 -5.41
CA PRO A 99 22.60 5.43 -4.58
C PRO A 99 23.84 4.73 -5.16
N LEU A 100 23.71 3.90 -6.20
CA LEU A 100 24.83 3.20 -6.83
C LEU A 100 25.41 3.93 -8.04
N THR A 101 24.66 4.86 -8.65
CA THR A 101 25.17 5.70 -9.75
C THR A 101 25.42 7.14 -9.31
N ASP A 102 24.69 7.60 -8.30
CA ASP A 102 24.79 8.94 -7.75
C ASP A 102 25.64 8.93 -6.46
N ILE A 103 26.89 8.46 -6.63
CA ILE A 103 27.82 8.19 -5.53
C ILE A 103 28.21 9.49 -4.83
N VAL A 104 27.67 9.69 -3.63
CA VAL A 104 28.10 10.73 -2.69
C VAL A 104 28.37 10.09 -1.34
N ALA A 105 29.30 10.65 -0.57
CA ALA A 105 29.73 10.07 0.72
C ALA A 105 28.58 10.00 1.74
N ALA A 106 27.70 10.99 1.76
CA ALA A 106 26.49 11.02 2.58
C ALA A 106 25.48 11.99 1.95
N ARG A 107 24.19 11.75 2.23
CA ARG A 107 23.10 12.60 1.76
C ARG A 107 22.00 12.65 2.80
N GLU A 108 21.41 13.83 2.99
CA GLU A 108 20.34 14.06 3.95
C GLU A 108 19.04 14.44 3.23
N TYR A 109 17.91 13.95 3.74
CA TYR A 109 16.58 14.21 3.21
C TYR A 109 15.62 14.57 4.33
N SER A 110 14.73 15.53 4.08
CA SER A 110 13.64 15.87 5.00
C SER A 110 12.39 15.09 4.62
N LEU A 111 12.01 14.14 5.46
CA LEU A 111 10.79 13.34 5.27
C LEU A 111 9.64 13.92 6.10
N VAL A 112 8.45 13.97 5.50
CA VAL A 112 7.22 14.40 6.16
C VAL A 112 6.11 13.36 6.03
N GLY A 113 5.24 13.29 7.04
CA GLY A 113 4.04 12.46 6.96
C GLY A 113 3.04 12.97 5.93
N VAL A 114 2.19 12.07 5.43
CA VAL A 114 1.11 12.38 4.48
C VAL A 114 0.22 13.54 4.95
N ASN A 115 -0.02 13.65 6.25
CA ASN A 115 -0.81 14.73 6.85
C ASN A 115 -0.19 16.14 6.72
N ARG A 116 1.04 16.25 6.23
CA ARG A 116 1.75 17.51 5.96
C ARG A 116 1.87 17.83 4.47
N TYR A 117 1.33 16.98 3.60
CA TYR A 117 1.29 17.22 2.17
C TYR A 117 0.44 18.45 1.84
N THR A 118 0.92 19.29 0.94
CA THR A 118 0.13 20.39 0.36
C THR A 118 0.36 20.49 -1.16
N LEU A 119 -0.71 20.75 -1.90
CA LEU A 119 -0.64 21.03 -3.33
C LEU A 119 0.11 22.36 -3.54
N GLY A 120 1.27 22.34 -4.19
CA GLY A 120 2.18 23.50 -4.27
C GLY A 120 3.06 23.68 -3.04
N GLY A 121 3.17 22.66 -2.19
CA GLY A 121 4.01 22.66 -1.00
C GLY A 121 5.51 22.68 -1.27
N ASP A 122 6.27 22.79 -0.19
CA ASP A 122 7.73 22.81 -0.17
C ASP A 122 8.31 21.51 -0.74
N THR A 123 8.90 21.58 -1.94
CA THR A 123 9.48 20.44 -2.65
C THR A 123 10.76 19.91 -1.99
N SER A 124 11.32 20.62 -1.01
CA SER A 124 12.43 20.11 -0.19
C SER A 124 11.99 19.09 0.87
N LYS A 125 10.68 18.98 1.11
CA LYS A 125 10.07 18.00 2.02
C LYS A 125 9.43 16.88 1.22
N LEU A 126 9.83 15.65 1.52
CA LEU A 126 9.41 14.47 0.78
C LEU A 126 8.37 13.69 1.57
N VAL A 127 7.26 13.34 0.91
CA VAL A 127 6.33 12.31 1.40
C VAL A 127 6.83 10.92 1.01
N VAL A 128 7.50 10.82 -0.15
CA VAL A 128 8.03 9.56 -0.67
C VAL A 128 9.49 9.74 -1.07
N LEU A 129 10.37 8.92 -0.49
CA LEU A 129 11.75 8.74 -0.97
C LEU A 129 11.90 7.31 -1.50
N ARG A 130 12.16 7.18 -2.80
CA ARG A 130 12.38 5.89 -3.48
C ARG A 130 13.86 5.71 -3.76
N LEU A 131 14.43 4.62 -3.25
CA LEU A 131 15.78 4.21 -3.60
C LEU A 131 15.72 3.21 -4.76
N LEU A 132 16.43 3.50 -5.85
CA LEU A 132 16.52 2.64 -7.02
C LEU A 132 17.63 1.61 -6.81
N CYS A 133 17.37 0.37 -7.17
CA CYS A 133 18.40 -0.68 -7.27
C CYS A 133 18.53 -1.07 -8.75
N PRO A 134 19.69 -0.88 -9.40
CA PRO A 134 19.87 -1.13 -10.82
C PRO A 134 19.80 -2.62 -11.22
N ASP A 135 19.93 -3.55 -10.27
CA ASP A 135 20.04 -4.99 -10.55
C ASP A 135 18.80 -5.81 -10.17
N LEU A 136 17.72 -5.16 -9.71
CA LEU A 136 16.41 -5.80 -9.70
C LEU A 136 15.80 -5.55 -11.08
N SER A 137 15.59 -6.61 -11.86
CA SER A 137 14.86 -6.50 -13.12
C SER A 137 13.51 -5.87 -12.83
N PHE A 138 13.26 -4.69 -13.40
CA PHE A 138 11.94 -4.10 -13.45
C PHE A 138 11.10 -4.91 -14.42
N ASP A 139 10.70 -6.11 -14.02
CA ASP A 139 9.87 -7.00 -14.83
C ASP A 139 8.39 -6.56 -14.72
N GLY A 140 8.15 -5.30 -15.11
CA GLY A 140 6.83 -4.77 -15.45
C GLY A 140 6.37 -3.57 -14.61
N PRO A 141 5.24 -2.93 -14.99
CA PRO A 141 4.58 -1.86 -14.23
C PRO A 141 4.00 -2.30 -12.86
N ASN A 142 4.49 -3.43 -12.36
CA ASN A 142 3.84 -4.34 -11.41
C ASN A 142 4.80 -4.82 -10.29
N ASP A 143 6.00 -4.23 -10.16
CA ASP A 143 6.95 -4.51 -9.06
C ASP A 143 6.50 -4.02 -7.67
N TYR A 144 5.22 -3.68 -7.56
CA TYR A 144 4.54 -3.36 -6.31
C TYR A 144 3.43 -4.38 -6.03
N HIS A 145 3.57 -5.63 -6.49
CA HIS A 145 2.75 -6.75 -6.01
C HIS A 145 3.40 -7.48 -4.84
#